data_AF-A0A937LED3-F1
#
_entry.id   AF-A0A937LED3-F1
#
_cell.length_a   1.000
_cell.length_b   1.000
_cell.length_c   1.000
_cell.angle_alpha   90.00
_cell.angle_beta   90.00
_cell.angle_gamma   90.00
#
_symmetry.space_group_name_H-M   'P 1'
#
loop_
_entity.id
_entity.type
_entity.pdbx_description
1 polymer ?
#
loop_
_entity_poly.entity_id
_entity_poly.type
_entity_poly.pdbx_seq_one_letter_code
_entity_poly.pdbx_strand_id
1 'polypeptide(L)'
;MRLKNILNGAIAGVMLTSLTIAFARESGQSASVTQDESAIINGIAASTSTYSWMGFLADEDGQFCGASLISPTWVLTAAHCFLNLSGDAIDIATGAQANVVFGSDTASPLATGVINAAIGQIQVHPSYQPDEATSPNKDDFDIALVQLTEAISLQPVQLLSSDSAALAAGAQALILGWGTTAVGADGGINPSNQLLIALQQIVGETDCKTVYGGAITSNMICAGGLSVDDTTDTCQGDSGGPLVVPTAAGFVQVGLSSFGGTETGPACGDPNAPGVYAKVSALNGFIQQHVSDVSFASIAPPQTNSAVSVAVNGSSVAITWTQATGATGYTLYYAPYPSLSPVSSLDVGSQLNITGELPIGSAFYVAIQPYNASGGLPFSNIEVLQVTSATGSSNSAMLTIAEVDAACSGPIDTSPTEQPLTLQVDGTRAIFRGVIDSSTPAKVESLIDNNPEVKVIVLAYGPGSDDDEANLQAARLVNKAGLGTCVPENGEIYSGAVDFYLAGVVRRLADSAVVGVHSWATGDNIEGAALPMDDPQHQPYLDFYAEVGVPADFYWFTLQAAPAAGMYNMTAEDKVTYKMESM
;
A
#
# COMPACT_ATOMS: atom_id res chain seq x y z
N MET A 1 31.35 7.28 14.01
CA MET A 1 32.07 6.48 12.99
C MET A 1 31.75 7.07 11.63
N ARG A 2 32.68 7.21 10.67
CA ARG A 2 32.41 7.91 9.39
C ARG A 2 31.70 6.98 8.40
N LEU A 3 30.48 7.36 8.00
CA LEU A 3 29.58 6.66 7.05
C LEU A 3 30.25 6.30 5.69
N LYS A 4 31.23 7.10 5.26
CA LYS A 4 31.98 6.95 3.98
C LYS A 4 32.66 5.59 3.76
N ASN A 5 32.99 4.85 4.81
CA ASN A 5 33.70 3.56 4.67
C ASN A 5 32.80 2.33 4.72
N ILE A 6 31.48 2.47 4.91
CA ILE A 6 30.56 1.35 5.11
C ILE A 6 29.63 1.13 3.89
N LEU A 7 29.28 2.20 3.16
CA LEU A 7 28.39 2.10 1.97
C LEU A 7 29.09 1.86 0.63
N ASN A 8 30.43 1.86 0.57
CA ASN A 8 31.17 1.57 -0.67
C ASN A 8 31.10 0.10 -1.11
N GLY A 9 30.55 -0.80 -0.30
CA GLY A 9 30.34 -2.22 -0.66
C GLY A 9 29.21 -2.46 -1.66
N ALA A 10 28.27 -1.52 -1.82
CA ALA A 10 27.12 -1.67 -2.71
C ALA A 10 27.33 -1.10 -4.13
N ILE A 11 28.38 -0.29 -4.36
CA ILE A 11 28.60 0.42 -5.62
C ILE A 11 29.64 -0.29 -6.52
N ALA A 12 30.41 -1.25 -5.99
CA ALA A 12 31.50 -1.90 -6.74
C ALA A 12 31.09 -3.12 -7.59
N GLY A 13 29.81 -3.50 -7.64
CA GLY A 13 29.33 -4.71 -8.34
C GLY A 13 29.04 -4.55 -9.83
N VAL A 14 29.00 -3.33 -10.36
CA VAL A 14 28.58 -3.07 -11.75
C VAL A 14 29.63 -2.22 -12.47
N MET A 15 30.78 -2.81 -12.82
CA MET A 15 31.68 -2.27 -13.84
C MET A 15 32.53 -3.39 -14.47
N LEU A 16 32.13 -3.73 -15.69
CA LEU A 16 32.83 -4.43 -16.77
C LEU A 16 34.17 -5.15 -16.46
N THR A 17 34.16 -6.48 -16.60
CA THR A 17 35.26 -7.21 -17.24
C THR A 17 34.72 -8.12 -18.34
N SER A 18 35.04 -7.77 -19.57
CA SER A 18 34.82 -8.52 -20.79
C SER A 18 35.61 -9.84 -20.74
N LEU A 19 34.91 -10.98 -20.81
CA LEU A 19 35.54 -12.26 -21.10
C LEU A 19 34.67 -13.06 -22.08
N THR A 20 35.14 -13.15 -23.32
CA THR A 20 34.60 -14.02 -24.35
C THR A 20 34.85 -15.49 -23.99
N ILE A 21 33.78 -16.24 -23.75
CA ILE A 21 33.79 -17.71 -23.84
C ILE A 21 32.57 -18.12 -24.66
N ALA A 22 32.82 -18.63 -25.87
CA ALA A 22 31.86 -19.40 -26.63
C ALA A 22 31.84 -20.84 -26.09
N PHE A 23 30.66 -21.44 -25.88
CA PHE A 23 30.31 -22.79 -26.34
C PHE A 23 28.85 -23.16 -25.96
N ALA A 24 28.22 -23.85 -26.92
CA ALA A 24 27.09 -24.79 -26.84
C ALA A 24 25.69 -24.27 -26.45
N ARG A 25 24.82 -24.26 -27.47
CA ARG A 25 23.35 -24.35 -27.34
C ARG A 25 22.99 -25.71 -26.74
N GLU A 26 22.35 -25.69 -25.58
CA GLU A 26 21.41 -26.74 -25.17
C GLU A 26 20.07 -26.09 -24.83
N SER A 27 19.03 -26.58 -25.48
CA SER A 27 17.64 -26.28 -25.25
C SER A 27 17.22 -26.79 -23.86
N GLY A 28 16.95 -25.87 -22.94
CA GLY A 28 16.28 -26.16 -21.68
C GLY A 28 15.18 -25.11 -21.46
N GLN A 29 13.93 -25.55 -21.40
CA GLN A 29 12.78 -24.74 -21.04
C GLN A 29 13.01 -24.10 -19.66
N SER A 30 13.00 -22.77 -19.58
CA SER A 30 12.82 -22.05 -18.33
C SER A 30 11.35 -21.68 -18.23
N ALA A 31 10.69 -22.25 -17.22
CA ALA A 31 9.31 -21.94 -16.89
C ALA A 31 9.17 -20.45 -16.59
N SER A 32 8.16 -19.84 -17.20
CA SER A 32 7.61 -18.54 -16.88
C SER A 32 7.09 -18.58 -15.44
N VAL A 33 7.77 -17.89 -14.53
CA VAL A 33 7.23 -17.55 -13.21
C VAL A 33 6.43 -16.27 -13.41
N THR A 34 5.10 -16.43 -13.46
CA THR A 34 4.12 -15.34 -13.41
C THR A 34 4.25 -14.62 -12.07
N GLN A 35 4.52 -13.32 -12.07
CA GLN A 35 4.34 -12.47 -10.90
C GLN A 35 2.91 -11.95 -10.93
N ASP A 36 2.16 -12.36 -9.93
CA ASP A 36 0.72 -12.23 -9.75
C ASP A 36 0.40 -10.86 -9.11
N GLU A 37 -0.72 -10.28 -9.48
CA GLU A 37 -1.28 -9.04 -8.92
C GLU A 37 -1.76 -9.24 -7.46
N SER A 38 -1.62 -8.22 -6.60
CA SER A 38 -1.87 -8.27 -5.14
C SER A 38 -3.26 -7.83 -4.70
N ALA A 39 -3.70 -8.25 -3.50
CA ALA A 39 -5.00 -7.96 -2.86
C ALA A 39 -5.00 -7.94 -1.30
N ILE A 40 -6.15 -7.97 -0.60
CA ILE A 40 -6.46 -7.11 0.58
C ILE A 40 -6.43 -5.65 0.10
N ILE A 41 -7.38 -4.80 0.49
CA ILE A 41 -7.35 -3.40 0.05
C ILE A 41 -6.01 -2.81 0.57
N ASN A 42 -5.10 -2.46 -0.34
CA ASN A 42 -3.70 -2.07 -0.05
C ASN A 42 -2.79 -3.15 0.57
N GLY A 43 -3.10 -4.43 0.44
CA GLY A 43 -2.26 -5.54 0.92
C GLY A 43 -1.15 -5.97 -0.03
N ILE A 44 -0.19 -6.72 0.50
CA ILE A 44 0.94 -7.29 -0.24
C ILE A 44 0.91 -8.81 -0.18
N ALA A 45 1.51 -9.48 -1.17
CA ALA A 45 1.62 -10.93 -1.23
C ALA A 45 2.24 -11.51 0.06
N ALA A 46 1.56 -12.51 0.62
CA ALA A 46 2.00 -13.29 1.77
C ALA A 46 2.07 -14.77 1.39
N SER A 47 2.80 -15.54 2.20
CA SER A 47 2.93 -16.99 1.99
C SER A 47 2.61 -17.76 3.25
N THR A 48 1.84 -18.82 3.11
CA THR A 48 1.55 -19.83 4.14
C THR A 48 2.81 -20.54 4.62
N SER A 49 3.92 -20.47 3.88
CA SER A 49 5.22 -20.91 4.39
C SER A 49 5.69 -20.08 5.60
N THR A 50 5.32 -18.80 5.66
CA THR A 50 5.63 -17.88 6.76
C THR A 50 4.50 -17.87 7.80
N TYR A 51 3.25 -17.93 7.34
CA TYR A 51 2.05 -17.92 8.18
C TYR A 51 1.39 -19.31 8.18
N SER A 52 2.09 -20.32 8.70
CA SER A 52 1.68 -21.73 8.59
C SER A 52 0.35 -22.07 9.24
N TRP A 53 -0.10 -21.26 10.19
CA TRP A 53 -1.40 -21.42 10.85
C TRP A 53 -2.56 -20.87 10.00
N MET A 54 -2.28 -20.13 8.93
CA MET A 54 -3.32 -19.56 8.07
C MET A 54 -3.96 -20.66 7.23
N GLY A 55 -5.27 -20.73 7.29
CA GLY A 55 -6.07 -21.62 6.46
C GLY A 55 -7.39 -20.98 6.07
N PHE A 56 -8.19 -21.71 5.31
CA PHE A 56 -9.52 -21.27 4.93
C PHE A 56 -10.52 -22.42 4.92
N LEU A 57 -11.79 -22.09 5.09
CA LEU A 57 -12.90 -23.00 4.86
C LEU A 57 -13.25 -22.98 3.37
N ALA A 58 -13.41 -24.17 2.80
CA ALA A 58 -13.83 -24.32 1.42
C ALA A 58 -14.80 -25.48 1.24
N ASP A 59 -15.74 -25.30 0.32
CA ASP A 59 -16.71 -26.31 -0.13
C ASP A 59 -16.60 -26.54 -1.65
N GLU A 60 -17.65 -27.05 -2.28
CA GLU A 60 -17.67 -27.30 -3.73
C GLU A 60 -17.63 -26.03 -4.58
N ASP A 61 -18.06 -24.89 -4.03
CA ASP A 61 -18.07 -23.58 -4.70
C ASP A 61 -16.77 -22.80 -4.49
N GLY A 62 -15.92 -23.27 -3.56
CA GLY A 62 -14.57 -22.75 -3.34
C GLY A 62 -14.37 -22.22 -1.92
N GLN A 63 -13.43 -21.29 -1.77
CA GLN A 63 -13.14 -20.66 -0.49
C GLN A 63 -14.28 -19.71 -0.09
N PHE A 64 -14.77 -19.80 1.15
CA PHE A 64 -15.86 -18.95 1.63
C PHE A 64 -15.57 -18.21 2.95
N CYS A 65 -14.65 -18.71 3.77
CA CYS A 65 -14.21 -18.04 5.00
C CYS A 65 -12.71 -18.28 5.28
N GLY A 66 -12.08 -17.35 5.98
CA GLY A 66 -10.75 -17.51 6.57
C GLY A 66 -10.79 -18.33 7.86
N ALA A 67 -9.62 -18.86 8.24
CA ALA A 67 -9.46 -19.68 9.43
C ALA A 67 -8.02 -19.66 9.96
N SER A 68 -7.85 -20.05 11.22
CA SER A 68 -6.55 -20.10 11.89
C SER A 68 -6.37 -21.38 12.70
N LEU A 69 -5.26 -22.08 12.52
CA LEU A 69 -4.91 -23.25 13.33
C LEU A 69 -4.47 -22.79 14.73
N ILE A 70 -5.18 -23.22 15.78
CA ILE A 70 -4.92 -22.83 17.18
C ILE A 70 -4.45 -23.99 18.07
N SER A 71 -4.63 -25.22 17.61
CA SER A 71 -3.94 -26.41 18.10
C SER A 71 -3.85 -27.45 16.96
N PRO A 72 -3.08 -28.54 17.08
CA PRO A 72 -2.93 -29.51 16.00
C PRO A 72 -4.25 -30.08 15.45
N THR A 73 -5.33 -30.07 16.24
CA THR A 73 -6.66 -30.58 15.83
C THR A 73 -7.76 -29.53 15.91
N TRP A 74 -7.45 -28.27 16.20
CA TRP A 74 -8.48 -27.24 16.36
C TRP A 74 -8.16 -25.98 15.57
N VAL A 75 -9.22 -25.48 14.94
CA VAL A 75 -9.21 -24.31 14.07
C VAL A 75 -10.20 -23.28 14.62
N LEU A 76 -9.81 -22.01 14.57
CA LEU A 76 -10.61 -20.87 14.99
C LEU A 76 -11.09 -20.09 13.76
N THR A 77 -12.37 -19.73 13.75
CA THR A 77 -13.05 -18.98 12.68
C THR A 77 -14.32 -18.30 13.23
N ALA A 78 -15.10 -17.64 12.37
CA ALA A 78 -16.33 -16.96 12.74
C ALA A 78 -17.54 -17.92 12.77
N ALA A 79 -18.55 -17.59 13.59
CA ALA A 79 -19.79 -18.36 13.68
C ALA A 79 -20.70 -18.15 12.47
N HIS A 80 -20.72 -16.93 11.92
CA HIS A 80 -21.52 -16.59 10.75
C HIS A 80 -21.15 -17.40 9.50
N CYS A 81 -19.94 -17.99 9.46
CA CYS A 81 -19.53 -18.92 8.41
C CYS A 81 -20.37 -20.20 8.36
N PHE A 82 -21.13 -20.50 9.43
CA PHE A 82 -21.91 -21.74 9.55
C PHE A 82 -23.41 -21.52 9.77
N LEU A 83 -23.85 -20.28 9.98
CA LEU A 83 -25.25 -19.93 10.24
C LEU A 83 -25.76 -18.91 9.23
N ASN A 84 -27.02 -19.06 8.80
CA ASN A 84 -27.70 -18.04 8.01
C ASN A 84 -28.22 -16.92 8.90
N LEU A 85 -28.77 -15.88 8.28
CA LEU A 85 -29.36 -14.73 8.97
C LEU A 85 -30.59 -15.09 9.83
N SER A 86 -31.13 -16.30 9.74
CA SER A 86 -32.21 -16.81 10.59
C SER A 86 -31.69 -17.70 11.74
N GLY A 87 -30.37 -17.88 11.86
CA GLY A 87 -29.74 -18.76 12.85
C GLY A 87 -29.82 -20.24 12.49
N ASP A 88 -30.27 -20.59 11.29
CA ASP A 88 -30.25 -21.97 10.83
C ASP A 88 -28.85 -22.34 10.37
N ALA A 89 -28.45 -23.57 10.68
CA ALA A 89 -27.24 -24.18 10.18
C ALA A 89 -27.19 -24.21 8.64
N ILE A 90 -26.15 -23.64 8.04
CA ILE A 90 -25.91 -23.71 6.59
C ILE A 90 -25.23 -25.05 6.21
N ASP A 91 -24.44 -25.66 7.10
CA ASP A 91 -23.94 -27.06 6.94
C ASP A 91 -23.41 -27.67 8.27
N ILE A 92 -24.06 -27.37 9.41
CA ILE A 92 -23.58 -27.82 10.74
C ILE A 92 -23.85 -29.32 10.99
N ALA A 93 -24.72 -29.96 10.21
CA ALA A 93 -25.18 -31.30 10.55
C ALA A 93 -24.11 -32.40 10.36
N THR A 94 -23.10 -32.21 9.50
CA THR A 94 -22.08 -33.25 9.25
C THR A 94 -20.67 -32.79 8.87
N GLY A 95 -20.41 -31.52 8.52
CA GLY A 95 -19.10 -31.15 7.93
C GLY A 95 -18.79 -31.92 6.64
N ALA A 96 -19.84 -32.37 5.92
CA ALA A 96 -19.70 -33.31 4.82
C ALA A 96 -19.34 -32.66 3.49
N GLN A 97 -19.52 -31.33 3.37
CA GLN A 97 -19.24 -30.60 2.12
C GLN A 97 -18.12 -29.57 2.27
N ALA A 98 -17.74 -29.20 3.50
CA ALA A 98 -16.64 -28.27 3.75
C ALA A 98 -15.40 -28.94 4.34
N ASN A 99 -14.21 -28.47 3.94
CA ASN A 99 -12.92 -28.82 4.54
C ASN A 99 -12.20 -27.57 5.03
N VAL A 100 -11.20 -27.75 5.89
CA VAL A 100 -10.23 -26.70 6.19
C VAL A 100 -8.98 -26.93 5.35
N VAL A 101 -8.55 -25.94 4.59
CA VAL A 101 -7.37 -26.01 3.73
C VAL A 101 -6.23 -25.22 4.34
N PHE A 102 -5.05 -25.83 4.43
CA PHE A 102 -3.81 -25.18 4.87
C PHE A 102 -2.70 -25.29 3.82
N GLY A 103 -1.73 -24.38 3.88
CA GLY A 103 -0.53 -24.43 3.04
C GLY A 103 -0.76 -24.02 1.58
N SER A 104 -1.86 -23.32 1.29
CA SER A 104 -2.15 -22.78 -0.03
C SER A 104 -1.84 -21.31 -0.07
N ASP A 105 -0.97 -20.85 -0.98
CA ASP A 105 -0.78 -19.42 -1.23
C ASP A 105 -1.88 -18.86 -2.14
N THR A 106 -2.79 -19.70 -2.65
CA THR A 106 -3.94 -19.29 -3.46
C THR A 106 -5.28 -19.63 -2.81
N ALA A 107 -6.35 -18.95 -3.22
CA ALA A 107 -7.72 -19.19 -2.73
C ALA A 107 -8.33 -20.51 -3.26
N SER A 108 -7.50 -21.48 -3.66
CA SER A 108 -7.92 -22.72 -4.29
C SER A 108 -7.68 -23.93 -3.39
N PRO A 109 -8.71 -24.73 -3.08
CA PRO A 109 -8.54 -26.00 -2.37
C PRO A 109 -7.79 -27.07 -3.19
N LEU A 110 -7.57 -26.80 -4.48
CA LEU A 110 -6.92 -27.70 -5.44
C LEU A 110 -5.45 -27.33 -5.70
N ALA A 111 -4.90 -26.34 -4.98
CA ALA A 111 -3.50 -25.98 -5.13
C ALA A 111 -2.57 -27.15 -4.76
N THR A 112 -1.39 -27.19 -5.37
CA THR A 112 -0.45 -28.30 -5.17
C THR A 112 0.21 -28.20 -3.80
N GLY A 113 0.21 -29.30 -3.04
CA GLY A 113 0.90 -29.38 -1.74
C GLY A 113 0.09 -28.90 -0.54
N VAL A 114 -1.19 -28.58 -0.74
CA VAL A 114 -2.10 -28.18 0.35
C VAL A 114 -2.49 -29.35 1.24
N ILE A 115 -2.86 -29.03 2.48
CA ILE A 115 -3.45 -29.96 3.43
C ILE A 115 -4.96 -29.72 3.44
N ASN A 116 -5.72 -30.66 2.86
CA ASN A 116 -7.18 -30.70 2.96
C ASN A 116 -7.57 -31.49 4.21
N ALA A 117 -7.97 -30.78 5.26
CA ALA A 117 -8.29 -31.36 6.55
C ALA A 117 -9.81 -31.51 6.73
N ALA A 118 -10.24 -32.74 7.01
CA ALA A 118 -11.65 -33.05 7.22
C ALA A 118 -12.15 -32.52 8.57
N ILE A 119 -13.36 -31.97 8.54
CA ILE A 119 -14.04 -31.45 9.72
C ILE A 119 -14.71 -32.62 10.46
N GLY A 120 -14.40 -32.75 11.75
CA GLY A 120 -15.03 -33.74 12.64
C GLY A 120 -16.21 -33.17 13.41
N GLN A 121 -16.06 -31.95 13.95
CA GLN A 121 -17.09 -31.30 14.76
C GLN A 121 -16.95 -29.78 14.67
N ILE A 122 -18.08 -29.08 14.65
CA ILE A 122 -18.13 -27.61 14.70
C ILE A 122 -18.79 -27.20 16.01
N GLN A 123 -18.20 -26.25 16.73
CA GLN A 123 -18.73 -25.66 17.94
C GLN A 123 -18.91 -24.16 17.72
N VAL A 124 -20.17 -23.73 17.55
CA VAL A 124 -20.53 -22.30 17.51
C VAL A 124 -20.75 -21.81 18.93
N HIS A 125 -20.37 -20.56 19.22
CA HIS A 125 -20.64 -19.98 20.52
C HIS A 125 -22.15 -19.97 20.83
N PRO A 126 -22.59 -20.48 21.99
CA PRO A 126 -24.02 -20.67 22.28
C PRO A 126 -24.82 -19.37 22.42
N SER A 127 -24.13 -18.23 22.53
CA SER A 127 -24.72 -16.89 22.61
C SER A 127 -24.72 -16.14 21.29
N TYR A 128 -24.16 -16.70 20.21
CA TYR A 128 -24.25 -16.09 18.89
C TYR A 128 -25.68 -16.22 18.36
N GLN A 129 -26.30 -15.09 18.02
CA GLN A 129 -27.70 -15.02 17.56
C GLN A 129 -27.80 -14.09 16.34
N PRO A 130 -27.61 -14.61 15.11
CA PRO A 130 -27.55 -13.79 13.89
C PRO A 130 -28.89 -13.22 13.43
N ASP A 131 -30.01 -13.68 14.00
CA ASP A 131 -31.34 -13.21 13.63
C ASP A 131 -31.65 -11.85 14.26
N GLU A 132 -31.65 -10.81 13.42
CA GLU A 132 -31.99 -9.44 13.78
C GLU A 132 -33.38 -9.29 14.41
N ALA A 133 -34.32 -10.18 14.07
CA ALA A 133 -35.67 -10.13 14.63
C ALA A 133 -35.71 -10.57 16.11
N THR A 134 -34.72 -11.34 16.55
CA THR A 134 -34.69 -11.95 17.88
C THR A 134 -33.51 -11.53 18.74
N SER A 135 -32.44 -10.99 18.14
CA SER A 135 -31.22 -10.57 18.83
C SER A 135 -31.11 -9.04 18.97
N PRO A 136 -30.78 -8.53 20.16
CA PRO A 136 -30.44 -7.11 20.32
C PRO A 136 -29.07 -6.75 19.72
N ASN A 137 -28.24 -7.74 19.40
CA ASN A 137 -26.96 -7.56 18.72
C ASN A 137 -26.61 -8.83 17.92
N LYS A 138 -26.84 -8.80 16.61
CA LYS A 138 -26.75 -9.97 15.72
C LYS A 138 -25.32 -10.49 15.51
N ASP A 139 -24.33 -9.61 15.70
CA ASP A 139 -22.92 -9.89 15.41
C ASP A 139 -22.10 -10.16 16.69
N ASP A 140 -22.71 -10.11 17.88
CA ASP A 140 -22.03 -10.40 19.15
C ASP A 140 -21.77 -11.89 19.33
N PHE A 141 -20.63 -12.26 19.93
CA PHE A 141 -20.16 -13.65 20.08
C PHE A 141 -19.94 -14.40 18.76
N ASP A 142 -19.60 -13.69 17.68
CA ASP A 142 -19.29 -14.30 16.37
C ASP A 142 -17.97 -15.09 16.38
N ILE A 143 -17.99 -16.28 16.96
CA ILE A 143 -16.82 -17.18 17.08
C ILE A 143 -17.27 -18.64 16.98
N ALA A 144 -16.49 -19.43 16.23
CA ALA A 144 -16.65 -20.87 16.14
C ALA A 144 -15.30 -21.59 16.21
N LEU A 145 -15.36 -22.84 16.70
CA LEU A 145 -14.23 -23.75 16.76
C LEU A 145 -14.53 -24.96 15.89
N VAL A 146 -13.58 -25.32 15.03
CA VAL A 146 -13.68 -26.47 14.14
C VAL A 146 -12.66 -27.51 14.59
N GLN A 147 -13.15 -28.65 15.05
CA GLN A 147 -12.33 -29.80 15.38
C GLN A 147 -12.05 -30.61 14.11
N LEU A 148 -10.78 -30.85 13.84
CA LEU A 148 -10.31 -31.68 12.75
C LEU A 148 -10.35 -33.16 13.15
N THR A 149 -10.58 -34.04 12.17
CA THR A 149 -10.56 -35.49 12.42
C THR A 149 -9.15 -36.03 12.68
N GLU A 150 -8.13 -35.36 12.15
CA GLU A 150 -6.71 -35.72 12.29
C GLU A 150 -5.87 -34.50 12.68
N ALA A 151 -4.76 -34.77 13.38
CA ALA A 151 -3.82 -33.73 13.78
C ALA A 151 -2.94 -33.30 12.60
N ILE A 152 -2.84 -31.99 12.38
CA ILE A 152 -1.99 -31.40 11.35
C ILE A 152 -0.61 -31.07 11.95
N SER A 153 0.45 -31.37 11.20
CA SER A 153 1.84 -31.06 11.58
C SER A 153 2.28 -29.66 11.15
N LEU A 154 1.49 -28.64 11.48
CA LEU A 154 1.82 -27.22 11.29
C LEU A 154 1.93 -26.53 12.65
N GLN A 155 2.61 -25.38 12.71
CA GLN A 155 2.69 -24.59 13.93
C GLN A 155 1.40 -23.77 14.13
N PRO A 156 0.66 -23.98 15.22
CA PRO A 156 -0.52 -23.17 15.53
C PRO A 156 -0.14 -21.74 15.95
N VAL A 157 -1.04 -20.78 15.74
CA VAL A 157 -0.89 -19.41 16.25
C VAL A 157 -1.20 -19.36 17.75
N GLN A 158 -0.53 -18.46 18.47
CA GLN A 158 -0.83 -18.22 19.88
C GLN A 158 -2.01 -17.25 20.00
N LEU A 159 -2.88 -17.47 20.99
CA LEU A 159 -4.02 -16.60 21.25
C LEU A 159 -3.73 -15.62 22.39
N LEU A 160 -4.30 -14.42 22.33
CA LEU A 160 -4.14 -13.45 23.41
C LEU A 160 -4.83 -13.91 24.70
N SER A 161 -4.07 -14.06 25.78
CA SER A 161 -4.55 -14.50 27.11
C SER A 161 -5.50 -13.52 27.81
N SER A 162 -5.24 -12.23 27.68
CA SER A 162 -6.03 -11.16 28.30
C SER A 162 -5.72 -9.82 27.62
N ASP A 163 -6.62 -8.86 27.78
CA ASP A 163 -6.39 -7.49 27.32
C ASP A 163 -5.06 -6.94 27.86
N SER A 164 -4.38 -6.18 27.01
CA SER A 164 -3.10 -5.57 27.32
C SER A 164 -3.03 -4.17 26.72
N ALA A 165 -2.18 -3.31 27.28
CA ALA A 165 -1.90 -2.00 26.68
C ALA A 165 -1.27 -2.10 25.28
N ALA A 166 -0.87 -3.29 24.83
CA ALA A 166 -0.44 -3.53 23.46
C ALA A 166 -1.58 -3.52 22.44
N LEU A 167 -2.84 -3.51 22.89
CA LEU A 167 -4.03 -3.27 22.07
C LEU A 167 -4.60 -1.85 22.26
N ALA A 168 -3.77 -0.90 22.71
CA ALA A 168 -4.20 0.50 22.76
C ALA A 168 -4.49 1.04 21.36
N ALA A 169 -5.31 2.09 21.27
CA ALA A 169 -5.56 2.78 20.02
C ALA A 169 -4.25 3.20 19.32
N GLY A 170 -4.16 2.96 18.01
CA GLY A 170 -2.96 3.17 17.20
C GLY A 170 -1.95 2.02 17.24
N ALA A 171 -2.17 0.97 18.05
CA ALA A 171 -1.32 -0.21 18.02
C ALA A 171 -1.41 -0.92 16.66
N GLN A 172 -0.28 -1.39 16.16
CA GLN A 172 -0.21 -2.07 14.87
C GLN A 172 -0.66 -3.53 14.98
N ALA A 173 -1.50 -3.95 14.03
CA ALA A 173 -1.93 -5.31 13.84
C ALA A 173 -1.88 -5.65 12.34
N LEU A 174 -1.88 -6.94 12.02
CA LEU A 174 -1.84 -7.47 10.67
C LEU A 174 -3.12 -8.27 10.42
N ILE A 175 -3.68 -8.10 9.23
CA ILE A 175 -4.77 -8.92 8.72
C ILE A 175 -4.25 -9.79 7.59
N LEU A 176 -4.75 -11.02 7.49
CA LEU A 176 -4.37 -11.97 6.45
C LEU A 176 -5.61 -12.64 5.88
N GLY A 177 -5.61 -12.86 4.56
CA GLY A 177 -6.68 -13.59 3.91
C GLY A 177 -6.63 -13.57 2.38
N TRP A 178 -7.70 -14.10 1.81
CA TRP A 178 -7.91 -14.29 0.37
C TRP A 178 -9.15 -13.53 -0.13
N GLY A 179 -9.71 -12.67 0.71
CA GLY A 179 -10.94 -11.96 0.45
C GLY A 179 -10.85 -10.93 -0.68
N THR A 180 -12.01 -10.39 -1.00
CA THR A 180 -12.27 -9.49 -2.12
C THR A 180 -11.44 -8.22 -2.01
N THR A 181 -11.00 -7.73 -3.17
CA THR A 181 -9.86 -6.81 -3.28
C THR A 181 -10.28 -5.41 -3.71
N ALA A 182 -11.49 -5.30 -4.27
CA ALA A 182 -12.20 -4.10 -4.61
C ALA A 182 -13.70 -4.40 -4.77
N VAL A 183 -14.57 -3.44 -4.41
CA VAL A 183 -15.95 -3.39 -4.87
C VAL A 183 -15.95 -2.53 -6.13
N GLY A 184 -16.26 -3.11 -7.29
CA GLY A 184 -16.39 -2.35 -8.53
C GLY A 184 -17.48 -1.28 -8.41
N ALA A 185 -17.42 -0.21 -9.24
CA ALA A 185 -18.43 0.85 -9.26
C ALA A 185 -19.85 0.35 -9.61
N ASP A 186 -19.98 -0.89 -10.08
CA ASP A 186 -21.21 -1.62 -10.37
C ASP A 186 -21.64 -2.60 -9.26
N GLY A 187 -20.89 -2.69 -8.16
CA GLY A 187 -21.08 -3.69 -7.10
C GLY A 187 -20.50 -5.07 -7.43
N GLY A 188 -19.71 -5.21 -8.50
CA GLY A 188 -19.03 -6.44 -8.88
C GLY A 188 -17.86 -6.79 -7.94
N ILE A 189 -17.73 -8.10 -7.64
CA ILE A 189 -16.75 -8.68 -6.70
C ILE A 189 -15.64 -9.35 -7.51
N ASN A 190 -14.38 -8.91 -7.35
CA ASN A 190 -13.20 -9.64 -7.86
C ASN A 190 -12.50 -10.34 -6.67
N PRO A 191 -12.62 -11.67 -6.51
CA PRO A 191 -11.92 -12.40 -5.46
C PRO A 191 -10.41 -12.46 -5.75
N SER A 192 -9.59 -12.35 -4.70
CA SER A 192 -8.15 -12.60 -4.81
C SER A 192 -7.91 -14.09 -5.07
N ASN A 193 -6.99 -14.41 -5.98
CA ASN A 193 -6.46 -15.77 -6.07
C ASN A 193 -5.17 -15.95 -5.24
N GLN A 194 -4.69 -14.96 -4.49
CA GLN A 194 -3.50 -15.05 -3.64
C GLN A 194 -3.77 -14.78 -2.16
N LEU A 195 -2.92 -15.31 -1.28
CA LEU A 195 -2.88 -14.96 0.15
C LEU A 195 -2.16 -13.63 0.33
N LEU A 196 -2.76 -12.75 1.12
CA LEU A 196 -2.22 -11.41 1.31
C LEU A 196 -2.16 -11.03 2.76
N ILE A 197 -1.42 -9.95 3.01
CA ILE A 197 -1.26 -9.33 4.31
C ILE A 197 -1.33 -7.82 4.21
N ALA A 198 -2.00 -7.18 5.17
CA ALA A 198 -1.97 -5.74 5.31
C ALA A 198 -1.81 -5.30 6.77
N LEU A 199 -1.26 -4.09 6.94
CA LEU A 199 -1.11 -3.45 8.23
C LEU A 199 -2.36 -2.65 8.58
N GLN A 200 -2.81 -2.77 9.81
CA GLN A 200 -3.96 -2.08 10.37
C GLN A 200 -3.58 -1.46 11.72
N GLN A 201 -4.31 -0.43 12.12
CA GLN A 201 -4.20 0.13 13.47
C GLN A 201 -5.43 -0.23 14.29
N ILE A 202 -5.21 -0.64 15.54
CA ILE A 202 -6.30 -0.84 16.50
C ILE A 202 -7.01 0.50 16.73
N VAL A 203 -8.33 0.48 16.63
CA VAL A 203 -9.20 1.62 16.93
C VAL A 203 -9.68 1.54 18.37
N GLY A 204 -9.69 2.68 19.05
CA GLY A 204 -10.18 2.77 20.43
C GLY A 204 -11.66 2.39 20.53
N GLU A 205 -12.03 1.64 21.59
CA GLU A 205 -13.40 1.16 21.80
C GLU A 205 -14.45 2.29 21.77
N THR A 206 -14.11 3.47 22.30
CA THR A 206 -15.01 4.64 22.29
C THR A 206 -15.25 5.17 20.89
N ASP A 207 -14.20 5.27 20.07
CA ASP A 207 -14.31 5.78 18.71
C ASP A 207 -15.08 4.77 17.84
N CYS A 208 -14.77 3.48 17.97
CA CYS A 208 -15.51 2.44 17.26
C CYS A 208 -16.99 2.40 17.62
N LYS A 209 -17.34 2.49 18.92
CA LYS A 209 -18.75 2.61 19.36
C LYS A 209 -19.46 3.82 18.77
N THR A 210 -18.74 4.92 18.56
CA THR A 210 -19.29 6.15 18.01
C THR A 210 -19.65 5.98 16.54
N VAL A 211 -18.77 5.34 15.76
CA VAL A 211 -19.02 5.01 14.34
C VAL A 211 -20.26 4.12 14.19
N TYR A 212 -20.33 3.06 14.99
CA TYR A 212 -21.37 2.03 14.88
C TYR A 212 -22.62 2.29 15.74
N GLY A 213 -22.85 3.53 16.16
CA GLY A 213 -24.08 3.91 16.89
C GLY A 213 -24.32 3.14 18.20
N GLY A 214 -23.27 2.58 18.81
CA GLY A 214 -23.34 1.79 20.05
C GLY A 214 -23.51 0.27 19.88
N ALA A 215 -23.48 -0.27 18.65
CA ALA A 215 -23.57 -1.71 18.38
C ALA A 215 -22.33 -2.51 18.83
N ILE A 216 -21.20 -1.85 19.11
CA ILE A 216 -19.95 -2.51 19.49
C ILE A 216 -19.97 -2.93 20.97
N THR A 217 -19.77 -4.22 21.24
CA THR A 217 -19.72 -4.79 22.60
C THR A 217 -18.29 -4.91 23.13
N SER A 218 -18.14 -5.32 24.39
CA SER A 218 -16.83 -5.66 24.97
C SER A 218 -16.21 -6.94 24.39
N ASN A 219 -16.97 -7.72 23.63
CA ASN A 219 -16.51 -8.92 22.94
C ASN A 219 -15.97 -8.61 21.54
N MET A 220 -15.91 -7.34 21.15
CA MET A 220 -15.46 -6.88 19.84
C MET A 220 -14.20 -6.01 19.97
N ILE A 221 -13.39 -6.00 18.92
CA ILE A 221 -12.24 -5.11 18.74
C ILE A 221 -12.25 -4.59 17.32
N CYS A 222 -11.86 -3.33 17.13
CA CYS A 222 -11.89 -2.69 15.82
C CYS A 222 -10.49 -2.36 15.35
N ALA A 223 -10.25 -2.44 14.05
CA ALA A 223 -8.98 -2.07 13.44
C ALA A 223 -9.22 -1.51 12.03
N GLY A 224 -8.40 -0.54 11.61
CA GLY A 224 -8.49 0.08 10.29
C GLY A 224 -9.10 1.48 10.28
N GLY A 225 -9.66 1.85 9.13
CA GLY A 225 -9.95 3.22 8.75
C GLY A 225 -10.80 4.04 9.73
N LEU A 226 -10.20 5.14 10.20
CA LEU A 226 -10.90 6.33 10.73
C LEU A 226 -10.42 7.61 10.02
N SER A 227 -9.81 7.46 8.84
CA SER A 227 -9.27 8.55 8.03
C SER A 227 -9.51 8.29 6.56
N VAL A 228 -9.77 9.36 5.78
CA VAL A 228 -10.01 9.31 4.33
C VAL A 228 -8.92 8.61 3.52
N ASP A 229 -7.70 8.53 4.06
CA ASP A 229 -6.53 7.89 3.44
C ASP A 229 -6.31 6.42 3.85
N ASP A 230 -7.12 5.87 4.77
CA ASP A 230 -7.01 4.48 5.25
C ASP A 230 -8.25 3.67 4.86
N THR A 231 -8.26 3.17 3.63
CA THR A 231 -9.28 2.26 3.09
C THR A 231 -8.89 0.79 3.26
N THR A 232 -7.77 0.51 3.93
CA THR A 232 -7.27 -0.84 4.15
C THR A 232 -8.26 -1.59 5.05
N ASP A 233 -8.80 -2.71 4.59
CA ASP A 233 -9.83 -3.46 5.33
C ASP A 233 -9.84 -4.94 4.91
N THR A 234 -10.42 -5.78 5.77
CA THR A 234 -10.84 -7.15 5.41
C THR A 234 -12.16 -7.09 4.64
N CYS A 235 -12.34 -7.94 3.64
CA CYS A 235 -13.53 -7.91 2.79
C CYS A 235 -14.11 -9.32 2.58
N GLN A 236 -15.12 -9.49 1.70
CA GLN A 236 -15.81 -10.77 1.51
C GLN A 236 -14.82 -11.90 1.21
N GLY A 237 -14.86 -12.98 1.99
CA GLY A 237 -13.91 -14.09 1.94
C GLY A 237 -12.85 -14.08 3.05
N ASP A 238 -12.61 -12.94 3.71
CA ASP A 238 -11.72 -12.84 4.88
C ASP A 238 -12.42 -13.16 6.20
N SER A 239 -13.74 -13.29 6.18
CA SER A 239 -14.59 -13.65 7.33
C SER A 239 -14.02 -14.81 8.14
N GLY A 240 -13.85 -14.62 9.46
CA GLY A 240 -13.23 -15.60 10.35
C GLY A 240 -11.69 -15.68 10.26
N GLY A 241 -11.06 -14.96 9.32
CA GLY A 241 -9.63 -14.78 9.21
C GLY A 241 -9.03 -13.98 10.38
N PRO A 242 -7.74 -14.13 10.68
CA PRO A 242 -7.16 -13.66 11.93
C PRO A 242 -6.66 -12.20 11.85
N LEU A 243 -6.90 -11.45 12.93
CA LEU A 243 -6.20 -10.22 13.25
C LEU A 243 -5.06 -10.56 14.21
N VAL A 244 -3.81 -10.35 13.80
CA VAL A 244 -2.61 -10.77 14.56
C VAL A 244 -1.70 -9.60 14.90
N VAL A 245 -1.10 -9.64 16.08
CA VAL A 245 -0.06 -8.69 16.50
C VAL A 245 1.31 -9.38 16.40
N PRO A 246 2.30 -8.78 15.71
CA PRO A 246 3.66 -9.29 15.68
C PRO A 246 4.34 -9.08 17.03
N THR A 247 5.06 -10.10 17.50
CA THR A 247 5.84 -10.09 18.74
C THR A 247 7.24 -10.67 18.49
N ALA A 248 8.16 -10.49 19.44
CA ALA A 248 9.49 -11.11 19.35
C ALA A 248 9.45 -12.66 19.31
N ALA A 249 8.35 -13.27 19.77
CA ALA A 249 8.17 -14.71 19.82
C ALA A 249 7.33 -15.27 18.65
N GLY A 250 6.98 -14.44 17.66
CA GLY A 250 6.09 -14.78 16.55
C GLY A 250 4.81 -13.95 16.59
N PHE A 251 3.68 -14.54 16.19
CA PHE A 251 2.40 -13.83 16.08
C PHE A 251 1.45 -14.23 17.19
N VAL A 252 0.70 -13.27 17.71
CA VAL A 252 -0.39 -13.49 18.65
C VAL A 252 -1.69 -13.03 18.01
N GLN A 253 -2.66 -13.91 17.87
CA GLN A 253 -3.99 -13.56 17.36
C GLN A 253 -4.81 -12.89 18.45
N VAL A 254 -5.36 -11.73 18.10
CA VAL A 254 -6.07 -10.82 19.03
C VAL A 254 -7.53 -10.63 18.64
N GLY A 255 -7.86 -10.89 17.36
CA GLY A 255 -9.21 -10.88 16.84
C GLY A 255 -9.40 -11.86 15.68
N LEU A 256 -10.63 -11.99 15.22
CA LEU A 256 -10.99 -12.67 13.97
C LEU A 256 -12.08 -11.86 13.24
N SER A 257 -11.96 -11.72 11.92
CA SER A 257 -12.80 -10.84 11.10
C SER A 257 -14.28 -11.26 11.20
N SER A 258 -15.16 -10.30 11.46
CA SER A 258 -16.59 -10.55 11.70
C SER A 258 -17.46 -9.74 10.73
N PHE A 259 -17.41 -8.40 10.80
CA PHE A 259 -18.18 -7.52 9.92
C PHE A 259 -17.48 -6.16 9.72
N GLY A 260 -17.97 -5.35 8.79
CA GLY A 260 -17.44 -4.03 8.47
C GLY A 260 -18.48 -3.16 7.75
N GLY A 261 -18.12 -1.90 7.49
CA GLY A 261 -18.97 -0.93 6.79
C GLY A 261 -20.10 -0.32 7.63
N THR A 262 -20.74 0.74 7.13
CA THR A 262 -21.91 1.40 7.75
C THR A 262 -23.16 1.24 6.88
N GLU A 263 -24.36 1.50 7.43
CA GLU A 263 -25.63 1.44 6.66
C GLU A 263 -25.63 2.34 5.41
N THR A 264 -24.76 3.35 5.36
CA THR A 264 -24.64 4.32 4.27
C THR A 264 -23.34 4.24 3.49
N GLY A 265 -22.41 3.37 3.90
CA GLY A 265 -21.06 3.23 3.35
C GLY A 265 -20.86 1.90 2.63
N PRO A 266 -19.70 1.70 1.97
CA PRO A 266 -19.36 0.41 1.39
C PRO A 266 -19.23 -0.66 2.49
N ALA A 267 -19.53 -1.90 2.15
CA ALA A 267 -19.53 -3.03 3.09
C ALA A 267 -18.12 -3.41 3.59
N CYS A 268 -17.07 -2.96 2.91
CA CYS A 268 -15.67 -3.08 3.31
C CYS A 268 -14.89 -1.88 2.74
N GLY A 269 -13.76 -1.54 3.36
CA GLY A 269 -12.89 -0.44 2.91
C GLY A 269 -13.52 0.94 3.07
N ASP A 270 -14.53 1.08 3.95
CA ASP A 270 -15.12 2.37 4.27
C ASP A 270 -14.09 3.20 5.05
N PRO A 271 -13.58 4.31 4.50
CA PRO A 271 -12.58 5.12 5.19
C PRO A 271 -13.11 5.77 6.48
N ASN A 272 -14.43 5.75 6.68
CA ASN A 272 -15.10 6.27 7.86
C ASN A 272 -15.52 5.19 8.86
N ALA A 273 -15.27 3.90 8.56
CA ALA A 273 -15.63 2.81 9.46
C ALA A 273 -14.58 1.70 9.51
N PRO A 274 -14.03 1.41 10.70
CA PRO A 274 -13.03 0.38 10.85
C PRO A 274 -13.67 -1.01 10.78
N GLY A 275 -12.94 -2.01 10.30
CA GLY A 275 -13.35 -3.40 10.40
C GLY A 275 -13.58 -3.82 11.86
N VAL A 276 -14.57 -4.68 12.08
CA VAL A 276 -14.94 -5.20 13.41
C VAL A 276 -14.61 -6.68 13.49
N TYR A 277 -13.93 -7.04 14.57
CA TYR A 277 -13.39 -8.37 14.82
C TYR A 277 -13.93 -8.91 16.14
N ALA A 278 -14.26 -10.20 16.19
CA ALA A 278 -14.56 -10.85 17.47
C ALA A 278 -13.26 -10.94 18.30
N LYS A 279 -13.31 -10.41 19.52
CA LYS A 279 -12.14 -10.19 20.39
C LYS A 279 -11.77 -11.47 21.12
N VAL A 280 -10.64 -12.05 20.73
CA VAL A 280 -10.17 -13.35 21.25
C VAL A 280 -10.05 -13.34 22.78
N SER A 281 -9.43 -12.31 23.36
CA SER A 281 -9.22 -12.23 24.81
C SER A 281 -10.52 -12.21 25.62
N ALA A 282 -11.60 -11.65 25.07
CA ALA A 282 -12.92 -11.62 25.72
C ALA A 282 -13.64 -12.99 25.62
N LEU A 283 -13.32 -13.78 24.59
CA LEU A 283 -13.97 -15.05 24.27
C LEU A 283 -13.12 -16.28 24.67
N ASN A 284 -11.98 -16.08 25.34
CA ASN A 284 -11.08 -17.15 25.79
C ASN A 284 -11.76 -18.26 26.59
N GLY A 285 -12.78 -17.94 27.39
CA GLY A 285 -13.51 -18.94 28.18
C GLY A 285 -14.16 -20.01 27.30
N PHE A 286 -14.73 -19.61 26.16
CA PHE A 286 -15.31 -20.53 25.18
C PHE A 286 -14.25 -21.40 24.51
N ILE A 287 -13.10 -20.81 24.17
CA ILE A 287 -11.97 -21.52 23.55
C ILE A 287 -11.40 -22.56 24.52
N GLN A 288 -11.10 -22.17 25.75
CA GLN A 288 -10.57 -23.05 26.80
C GLN A 288 -11.50 -24.19 27.17
N GLN A 289 -12.81 -23.98 27.06
CA GLN A 289 -13.80 -25.02 27.33
C GLN A 289 -13.70 -26.20 26.35
N HIS A 290 -13.28 -25.96 25.10
CA HIS A 290 -13.26 -26.97 24.03
C HIS A 290 -11.84 -27.40 23.64
N VAL A 291 -10.87 -26.50 23.72
CA VAL A 291 -9.49 -26.71 23.27
C VAL A 291 -8.55 -26.70 24.47
N SER A 292 -8.31 -27.87 25.06
CA SER A 292 -7.48 -27.98 26.28
C SER A 292 -5.99 -27.71 26.06
N ASP A 293 -5.53 -27.81 24.81
CA ASP A 293 -4.12 -27.71 24.40
C ASP A 293 -3.80 -26.43 23.61
N VAL A 294 -4.72 -25.45 23.63
CA VAL A 294 -4.49 -24.14 23.01
C VAL A 294 -3.35 -23.38 23.71
N SER A 295 -2.52 -22.69 22.93
CA SER A 295 -1.44 -21.87 23.46
C SER A 295 -1.87 -20.42 23.62
N PHE A 296 -1.87 -19.92 24.86
CA PHE A 296 -2.10 -18.50 25.14
C PHE A 296 -0.79 -17.73 25.38
N ALA A 297 -0.75 -16.48 24.91
CA ALA A 297 0.34 -15.54 25.13
C ALA A 297 -0.15 -14.24 25.76
N SER A 298 0.72 -13.57 26.50
CA SER A 298 0.56 -12.17 26.89
C SER A 298 1.40 -11.30 25.97
N ILE A 299 0.83 -10.22 25.44
CA ILE A 299 1.61 -9.22 24.70
C ILE A 299 2.07 -8.18 25.72
N ALA A 300 3.38 -7.97 25.81
CA ALA A 300 3.92 -6.90 26.65
C ALA A 300 3.45 -5.54 26.08
N PRO A 301 3.10 -4.56 26.92
CA PRO A 301 2.85 -3.19 26.46
C PRO A 301 3.98 -2.74 25.55
N PRO A 302 3.72 -1.88 24.54
CA PRO A 302 4.78 -1.32 23.72
C PRO A 302 5.82 -0.72 24.66
N GLN A 303 7.00 -1.36 24.73
CA GLN A 303 8.15 -0.72 25.34
C GLN A 303 8.34 0.55 24.53
N THR A 304 8.42 1.74 25.15
CA THR A 304 8.56 3.01 24.42
C THR A 304 9.56 2.84 23.28
N ASN A 305 9.06 2.72 22.06
CA ASN A 305 9.88 2.34 20.92
C ASN A 305 10.96 3.41 20.75
N SER A 306 12.15 3.00 20.32
CA SER A 306 13.11 3.97 19.80
C SER A 306 12.42 4.72 18.66
N ALA A 307 12.31 6.04 18.75
CA ALA A 307 11.88 6.87 17.63
C ALA A 307 13.14 7.27 16.85
N VAL A 308 13.19 6.96 15.55
CA VAL A 308 14.28 7.36 14.66
C VAL A 308 13.93 8.67 13.97
N SER A 309 14.93 9.50 13.71
CA SER A 309 14.80 10.78 12.99
C SER A 309 16.03 11.01 12.12
N VAL A 310 15.83 11.67 10.97
CA VAL A 310 16.89 11.98 10.01
C VAL A 310 17.03 13.49 9.85
N ALA A 311 18.28 13.97 9.82
CA ALA A 311 18.63 15.34 9.48
C ALA A 311 19.65 15.34 8.35
N VAL A 312 19.38 16.11 7.30
CA VAL A 312 20.24 16.25 6.12
C VAL A 312 20.63 17.72 5.94
N ASN A 313 21.92 17.99 5.73
CA ASN A 313 22.45 19.31 5.43
C ASN A 313 23.53 19.20 4.34
N GLY A 314 23.15 19.51 3.10
CA GLY A 314 23.98 19.19 1.93
C GLY A 314 24.24 17.69 1.86
N SER A 315 25.50 17.29 1.68
CA SER A 315 25.90 15.88 1.70
C SER A 315 25.99 15.28 3.10
N SER A 316 25.89 16.08 4.17
CA SER A 316 26.01 15.61 5.55
C SER A 316 24.66 15.10 6.05
N VAL A 317 24.67 13.91 6.62
CA VAL A 317 23.49 13.24 7.20
C VAL A 317 23.75 12.86 8.64
N ALA A 318 22.73 13.03 9.48
CA ALA A 318 22.66 12.50 10.82
C ALA A 318 21.36 11.68 10.97
N ILE A 319 21.49 10.45 11.44
CA ILE A 319 20.37 9.60 11.86
C ILE A 319 20.48 9.47 13.37
N THR A 320 19.41 9.79 14.10
CA THR A 320 19.36 9.79 15.56
C THR A 320 18.19 8.97 16.06
N TRP A 321 18.32 8.32 17.22
CA TRP A 321 17.20 7.61 17.83
C TRP A 321 17.15 7.73 19.36
N THR A 322 15.96 7.57 19.92
CA THR A 322 15.75 7.58 21.38
C THR A 322 16.16 6.25 22.01
N GLN A 323 16.60 6.31 23.28
CA GLN A 323 17.02 5.12 24.01
C GLN A 323 15.81 4.24 24.36
N ALA A 324 15.73 3.04 23.77
CA ALA A 324 14.78 2.01 24.20
C ALA A 324 15.14 1.42 25.57
N THR A 325 14.13 1.21 26.41
CA THR A 325 14.28 0.58 27.73
C THR A 325 14.78 -0.86 27.59
N GLY A 326 15.84 -1.22 28.31
CA GLY A 326 16.40 -2.58 28.31
C GLY A 326 17.23 -2.96 27.09
N ALA A 327 17.47 -2.04 26.15
CA ALA A 327 18.38 -2.24 25.03
C ALA A 327 19.85 -2.16 25.50
N THR A 328 20.68 -3.09 25.05
CA THR A 328 22.14 -3.05 25.22
C THR A 328 22.88 -2.63 23.95
N GLY A 329 22.19 -2.60 22.80
CA GLY A 329 22.67 -2.05 21.55
C GLY A 329 21.56 -1.88 20.52
N TYR A 330 21.92 -1.44 19.31
CA TYR A 330 21.00 -1.12 18.22
C TYR A 330 21.57 -1.56 16.86
N THR A 331 20.69 -1.96 15.95
CA THR A 331 20.99 -2.26 14.55
C THR A 331 20.23 -1.28 13.67
N LEU A 332 20.93 -0.55 12.80
CA LEU A 332 20.35 0.29 11.75
C LEU A 332 20.04 -0.56 10.52
N TYR A 333 18.81 -0.51 10.04
CA TYR A 333 18.36 -1.10 8.80
C TYR A 333 18.14 0.00 7.77
N TYR A 334 18.49 -0.27 6.50
CA TYR A 334 18.28 0.66 5.41
C TYR A 334 18.00 -0.05 4.09
N ALA A 335 17.14 0.55 3.26
CA ALA A 335 16.79 0.05 1.92
C ALA A 335 16.75 1.22 0.92
N PRO A 336 17.06 1.02 -0.38
CA PRO A 336 17.14 2.11 -1.35
C PRO A 336 15.77 2.70 -1.68
N TYR A 337 15.47 3.95 -1.30
CA TYR A 337 14.17 4.56 -1.61
C TYR A 337 14.01 4.79 -3.14
N PRO A 338 12.83 4.49 -3.73
CA PRO A 338 11.58 4.04 -3.09
C PRO A 338 11.43 2.52 -2.93
N SER A 339 12.44 1.73 -3.29
CA SER A 339 12.45 0.27 -3.11
C SER A 339 12.68 -0.15 -1.65
N LEU A 340 11.94 -1.15 -1.18
CA LEU A 340 12.19 -1.78 0.12
C LEU A 340 13.22 -2.92 0.05
N SER A 341 13.87 -3.15 -1.11
CA SER A 341 14.79 -4.26 -1.33
C SER A 341 16.03 -3.88 -2.17
N PRO A 342 17.22 -4.43 -1.87
CA PRO A 342 17.52 -5.29 -0.72
C PRO A 342 17.64 -4.48 0.58
N VAL A 343 17.09 -5.02 1.68
CA VAL A 343 17.31 -4.45 3.02
C VAL A 343 18.71 -4.82 3.50
N SER A 344 19.51 -3.81 3.81
CA SER A 344 20.83 -3.96 4.42
C SER A 344 20.77 -3.53 5.89
N SER A 345 21.72 -3.98 6.70
CA SER A 345 21.80 -3.63 8.11
C SER A 345 23.22 -3.35 8.61
N LEU A 346 23.32 -2.57 9.69
CA LEU A 346 24.55 -2.18 10.35
C LEU A 346 24.35 -2.17 11.87
N ASP A 347 25.09 -3.00 12.59
CA ASP A 347 25.15 -2.93 14.06
C ASP A 347 25.92 -1.67 14.49
N VAL A 348 25.24 -0.81 15.25
CA VAL A 348 25.76 0.47 15.74
C VAL A 348 26.05 0.42 17.25
N GLY A 349 25.96 -0.74 17.88
CA GLY A 349 26.24 -0.95 19.29
C GLY A 349 25.37 -0.07 20.19
N SER A 350 25.93 0.49 21.26
CA SER A 350 25.20 1.36 22.19
C SER A 350 25.09 2.82 21.75
N GLN A 351 25.39 3.13 20.48
CA GLN A 351 25.25 4.50 19.98
C GLN A 351 23.77 4.87 19.85
N LEU A 352 23.46 6.16 19.91
CA LEU A 352 22.11 6.72 19.68
C LEU A 352 22.06 7.65 18.46
N ASN A 353 23.17 7.72 17.71
CA ASN A 353 23.27 8.47 16.49
C ASN A 353 24.36 7.90 15.59
N ILE A 354 24.19 8.09 14.29
CA ILE A 354 25.22 7.92 13.27
C ILE A 354 25.23 9.14 12.36
N THR A 355 26.42 9.61 12.02
CA THR A 355 26.60 10.77 11.15
C THR A 355 27.60 10.46 10.04
N GLY A 356 27.39 10.99 8.85
CA GLY A 356 28.43 11.07 7.84
C GLY A 356 27.94 11.65 6.52
N GLU A 357 28.73 11.47 5.47
CA GLU A 357 28.43 12.05 4.17
C GLU A 357 27.89 11.00 3.21
N LEU A 358 26.81 11.34 2.51
CA LEU A 358 26.26 10.57 1.41
C LEU A 358 26.31 11.39 0.11
N PRO A 359 26.48 10.74 -1.06
CA PRO A 359 26.37 11.42 -2.34
C PRO A 359 25.02 12.12 -2.51
N ILE A 360 25.02 13.26 -3.19
CA ILE A 360 23.79 13.89 -3.67
C ILE A 360 23.04 12.90 -4.58
N GLY A 361 21.73 12.81 -4.41
CA GLY A 361 20.85 11.81 -5.04
C GLY A 361 20.67 10.52 -4.23
N SER A 362 21.36 10.36 -3.09
CA SER A 362 21.16 9.19 -2.23
C SER A 362 19.81 9.26 -1.55
N ALA A 363 19.00 8.21 -1.69
CA ALA A 363 17.70 8.09 -1.04
C ALA A 363 17.56 6.71 -0.38
N PHE A 364 17.18 6.67 0.90
CA PHE A 364 17.04 5.44 1.66
C PHE A 364 15.86 5.51 2.62
N TYR A 365 15.13 4.41 2.79
CA TYR A 365 14.38 4.15 4.02
C TYR A 365 15.36 3.78 5.12
N VAL A 366 15.11 4.23 6.35
CA VAL A 366 15.91 3.86 7.53
C VAL A 366 15.02 3.50 8.72
N ALA A 367 15.42 2.46 9.46
CA ALA A 367 14.79 2.04 10.71
C ALA A 367 15.83 1.51 11.70
N ILE A 368 15.54 1.57 13.00
CA ILE A 368 16.41 1.08 14.06
C ILE A 368 15.73 -0.09 14.78
N GLN A 369 16.47 -1.17 14.99
CA GLN A 369 16.08 -2.26 15.88
C GLN A 369 16.98 -2.26 17.12
N PRO A 370 16.46 -1.93 18.31
CA PRO A 370 17.18 -2.15 19.56
C PRO A 370 17.37 -3.66 19.80
N TYR A 371 18.42 -4.06 20.51
CA TYR A 371 18.64 -5.45 20.90
C TYR A 371 19.21 -5.56 22.30
N ASN A 372 19.05 -6.74 22.92
CA ASN A 372 19.70 -7.11 24.17
C ASN A 372 20.16 -8.58 24.16
N ALA A 373 20.61 -9.08 25.31
CA ALA A 373 21.07 -10.47 25.44
C ALA A 373 19.99 -11.52 25.09
N SER A 374 18.71 -11.14 25.07
CA SER A 374 17.58 -12.00 24.71
C SER A 374 17.19 -11.93 23.22
N GLY A 375 17.77 -11.02 22.43
CA GLY A 375 17.50 -10.86 21.00
C GLY A 375 17.10 -9.43 20.59
N GLY A 376 16.55 -9.31 19.39
CA GLY A 376 16.03 -8.04 18.86
C GLY A 376 14.72 -7.63 19.55
N LEU A 377 14.62 -6.35 19.87
CA LEU A 377 13.42 -5.67 20.36
C LEU A 377 12.63 -5.11 19.16
N PRO A 378 11.39 -4.60 19.34
CA PRO A 378 10.61 -4.02 18.26
C PRO A 378 11.32 -2.88 17.52
N PHE A 379 11.09 -2.80 16.21
CA PHE A 379 11.64 -1.74 15.36
C PHE A 379 11.09 -0.35 15.72
N SER A 380 11.85 0.69 15.37
CA SER A 380 11.39 2.07 15.35
C SER A 380 10.35 2.33 14.25
N ASN A 381 9.85 3.57 14.18
CA ASN A 381 9.29 4.11 12.93
C ASN A 381 10.31 4.01 11.78
N ILE A 382 9.81 4.11 10.54
CA ILE A 382 10.64 4.23 9.33
C ILE A 382 10.74 5.72 8.98
N GLU A 383 11.94 6.18 8.65
CA GLU A 383 12.18 7.52 8.12
C GLU A 383 12.72 7.44 6.71
N VAL A 384 12.48 8.50 5.92
CA VAL A 384 13.07 8.65 4.59
C VAL A 384 14.24 9.62 4.67
N LEU A 385 15.41 9.11 4.30
CA LEU A 385 16.63 9.88 4.16
C LEU A 385 16.81 10.20 2.68
N GLN A 386 16.77 11.47 2.31
CA GLN A 386 17.07 11.94 0.95
C GLN A 386 18.15 13.01 0.99
N VAL A 387 19.27 12.76 0.31
CA VAL A 387 20.36 13.71 0.15
C VAL A 387 20.18 14.46 -1.16
N THR A 388 19.55 15.61 -1.09
CA THR A 388 19.40 16.50 -2.23
C THR A 388 20.58 17.48 -2.28
N SER A 389 20.88 18.02 -3.46
CA SER A 389 21.86 19.10 -3.56
C SER A 389 21.33 20.30 -2.79
N ALA A 390 21.95 20.61 -1.64
CA ALA A 390 21.81 21.94 -1.07
C ALA A 390 22.39 22.93 -2.09
N THR A 391 21.53 23.72 -2.72
CA THR A 391 21.94 24.88 -3.49
C THR A 391 22.71 25.82 -2.57
N GLY A 392 23.91 26.19 -3.04
CA GLY A 392 24.85 27.04 -2.32
C GLY A 392 24.33 28.45 -2.10
N SER A 393 25.06 29.18 -1.26
CA SER A 393 24.84 30.59 -0.99
C SER A 393 24.91 31.45 -2.26
N SER A 394 23.75 31.74 -2.83
CA SER A 394 23.41 33.00 -3.47
C SER A 394 21.89 33.01 -3.58
N ASN A 395 21.22 33.92 -2.86
CA ASN A 395 19.79 34.26 -2.94
C ASN A 395 19.06 33.81 -4.23
N SER A 396 18.67 32.54 -4.32
CA SER A 396 17.56 32.07 -5.15
C SER A 396 16.62 31.38 -4.19
N ALA A 397 15.58 32.11 -3.79
CA ALA A 397 14.48 31.57 -3.01
C ALA A 397 13.98 30.28 -3.67
N MET A 398 13.65 29.26 -2.86
CA MET A 398 12.82 28.15 -3.36
C MET A 398 11.63 28.75 -4.11
N LEU A 399 11.33 28.21 -5.29
CA LEU A 399 10.17 28.62 -6.06
C LEU A 399 8.93 28.51 -5.16
N THR A 400 8.28 29.63 -4.91
CA THR A 400 7.14 29.70 -3.99
C THR A 400 5.83 29.52 -4.75
N ILE A 401 4.80 29.05 -4.03
CA ILE A 401 3.42 29.02 -4.54
C ILE A 401 3.00 30.39 -5.09
N ALA A 402 3.35 31.48 -4.39
CA ALA A 402 3.00 32.83 -4.81
C ALA A 402 3.67 33.25 -6.13
N GLU A 403 4.90 32.77 -6.40
CA GLU A 403 5.57 33.02 -7.69
C GLU A 403 4.88 32.27 -8.85
N VAL A 404 4.39 31.05 -8.59
CA VAL A 404 3.61 30.28 -9.58
C VAL A 404 2.25 30.91 -9.83
N ASP A 405 1.52 31.30 -8.79
CA ASP A 405 0.22 31.98 -8.91
C ASP A 405 0.33 33.30 -9.69
N ALA A 406 1.39 34.08 -9.41
CA ALA A 406 1.66 35.33 -10.12
C ALA A 406 1.96 35.09 -11.60
N ALA A 407 2.73 34.05 -11.92
CA ALA A 407 3.01 33.65 -13.30
C ALA A 407 1.76 33.13 -14.01
N CYS A 408 0.84 32.49 -13.30
CA CYS A 408 -0.40 31.96 -13.87
C CYS A 408 -1.48 33.00 -14.18
N SER A 409 -1.29 34.23 -13.71
CA SER A 409 -2.29 35.29 -13.80
C SER A 409 -2.05 36.23 -14.99
N GLY A 410 -3.08 36.99 -15.39
CA GLY A 410 -3.00 38.03 -16.43
C GLY A 410 -3.48 37.58 -17.81
N PRO A 411 -3.33 38.41 -18.85
CA PRO A 411 -3.84 38.11 -20.19
C PRO A 411 -3.03 36.96 -20.81
N ILE A 412 -3.66 35.80 -20.95
CA ILE A 412 -3.09 34.60 -21.55
C ILE A 412 -4.05 34.12 -22.64
N ASP A 413 -3.54 33.89 -23.85
CA ASP A 413 -4.33 33.34 -24.95
C ASP A 413 -4.48 31.83 -24.77
N THR A 414 -5.65 31.41 -24.30
CA THR A 414 -6.02 29.99 -24.12
C THR A 414 -6.78 29.42 -25.31
N SER A 415 -6.80 30.12 -26.46
CA SER A 415 -7.52 29.63 -27.65
C SER A 415 -6.96 28.29 -28.13
N PRO A 416 -7.81 27.35 -28.56
CA PRO A 416 -7.37 26.07 -29.10
C PRO A 416 -6.41 26.18 -30.28
N THR A 417 -5.44 25.28 -30.36
CA THR A 417 -4.49 25.19 -31.47
C THR A 417 -3.94 23.76 -31.63
N GLU A 418 -3.85 23.30 -32.87
CA GLU A 418 -3.24 22.02 -33.27
C GLU A 418 -1.84 22.20 -33.87
N GLN A 419 -1.25 23.39 -33.70
CA GLN A 419 0.12 23.66 -34.16
C GLN A 419 1.14 22.98 -33.22
N PRO A 420 2.35 22.65 -33.71
CA PRO A 420 3.44 22.20 -32.88
C PRO A 420 3.69 23.10 -31.67
N LEU A 421 4.08 22.50 -30.54
CA LEU A 421 4.28 23.20 -29.28
C LEU A 421 5.18 24.44 -29.43
N THR A 422 4.73 25.55 -28.87
CA THR A 422 5.51 26.78 -28.68
C THR A 422 5.69 27.06 -27.19
N LEU A 423 6.89 27.52 -26.81
CA LEU A 423 7.22 27.99 -25.46
C LEU A 423 7.61 29.47 -25.57
N GLN A 424 6.62 30.37 -25.49
CA GLN A 424 6.85 31.80 -25.64
C GLN A 424 7.25 32.43 -24.30
N VAL A 425 8.46 32.96 -24.21
CA VAL A 425 8.96 33.62 -22.99
C VAL A 425 8.31 35.00 -22.80
N ASP A 426 7.82 35.23 -21.59
CA ASP A 426 7.24 36.49 -21.11
C ASP A 426 7.76 36.77 -19.69
N GLY A 427 8.92 37.43 -19.59
CA GLY A 427 9.56 37.69 -18.30
C GLY A 427 9.96 36.42 -17.57
N THR A 428 9.42 36.18 -16.38
CA THR A 428 9.75 35.01 -15.54
C THR A 428 8.94 33.77 -15.86
N ARG A 429 8.13 33.78 -16.93
CA ARG A 429 7.31 32.65 -17.34
C ARG A 429 7.48 32.33 -18.82
N ALA A 430 7.19 31.09 -19.19
CA ALA A 430 7.04 30.67 -20.57
C ALA A 430 5.62 30.16 -20.81
N ILE A 431 4.99 30.59 -21.91
CA ILE A 431 3.63 30.19 -22.28
C ILE A 431 3.72 28.97 -23.19
N PHE A 432 3.21 27.84 -22.71
CA PHE A 432 3.09 26.57 -23.42
C PHE A 432 1.78 26.56 -24.20
N ARG A 433 1.88 26.41 -25.53
CA ARG A 433 0.73 26.26 -26.44
C ARG A 433 1.03 25.34 -27.61
N GLY A 434 0.17 24.34 -27.83
CA GLY A 434 0.23 23.44 -28.99
C GLY A 434 0.57 22.00 -28.65
N VAL A 435 0.63 21.17 -29.69
CA VAL A 435 0.83 19.71 -29.63
C VAL A 435 2.29 19.39 -29.29
N ILE A 436 2.51 18.51 -28.33
CA ILE A 436 3.85 17.99 -28.01
C ILE A 436 4.30 17.03 -29.11
N ASP A 437 5.41 17.34 -29.76
CA ASP A 437 6.00 16.49 -30.80
C ASP A 437 7.47 16.14 -30.48
N SER A 438 8.10 15.36 -31.37
CA SER A 438 9.53 14.98 -31.28
C SER A 438 10.53 16.15 -31.14
N SER A 439 10.14 17.39 -31.44
CA SER A 439 11.00 18.57 -31.26
C SER A 439 10.91 19.20 -29.86
N THR A 440 9.98 18.74 -29.03
CA THR A 440 9.66 19.31 -27.71
C THR A 440 10.83 19.28 -26.73
N PRO A 441 11.60 18.17 -26.56
CA PRO A 441 12.76 18.15 -25.68
C PRO A 441 13.77 19.27 -26.01
N ALA A 442 14.11 19.45 -27.29
CA ALA A 442 15.04 20.49 -27.72
C ALA A 442 14.51 21.92 -27.47
N LYS A 443 13.18 22.13 -27.54
CA LYS A 443 12.55 23.40 -27.19
C LYS A 443 12.65 23.67 -25.68
N VAL A 444 12.46 22.65 -24.85
CA VAL A 444 12.59 22.76 -23.38
C VAL A 444 14.05 22.98 -22.97
N GLU A 445 15.01 22.26 -23.55
CA GLU A 445 16.44 22.50 -23.33
C GLU A 445 16.80 23.95 -23.70
N SER A 446 16.38 24.40 -24.89
CA SER A 446 16.61 25.79 -25.33
C SER A 446 15.97 26.83 -24.41
N LEU A 447 14.78 26.54 -23.86
CA LEU A 447 14.12 27.41 -22.88
C LEU A 447 15.00 27.55 -21.62
N ILE A 448 15.41 26.42 -21.04
CA ILE A 448 16.20 26.35 -19.81
C ILE A 448 17.57 27.01 -19.99
N ASP A 449 18.26 26.72 -21.09
CA ASP A 449 19.62 27.19 -21.32
C ASP A 449 19.68 28.69 -21.64
N ASN A 450 18.69 29.21 -22.38
CA ASN A 450 18.73 30.58 -22.89
C ASN A 450 17.92 31.59 -22.06
N ASN A 451 17.09 31.14 -21.12
CA ASN A 451 16.18 32.00 -20.35
C ASN A 451 16.20 31.64 -18.86
N PRO A 452 17.34 31.82 -18.16
CA PRO A 452 17.49 31.45 -16.74
C PRO A 452 16.59 32.22 -15.78
N GLU A 453 15.95 33.31 -16.24
CA GLU A 453 14.93 34.06 -15.52
C GLU A 453 13.56 33.37 -15.47
N VAL A 454 13.30 32.43 -16.39
CA VAL A 454 12.05 31.68 -16.44
C VAL A 454 12.01 30.70 -15.27
N LYS A 455 10.95 30.82 -14.48
CA LYS A 455 10.71 29.97 -13.32
C LYS A 455 9.48 29.08 -13.46
N VAL A 456 8.55 29.45 -14.34
CA VAL A 456 7.23 28.82 -14.45
C VAL A 456 6.86 28.62 -15.91
N ILE A 457 6.36 27.43 -16.24
CA ILE A 457 5.72 27.16 -17.54
C ILE A 457 4.21 27.21 -17.34
N VAL A 458 3.54 28.09 -18.09
CA VAL A 458 2.09 28.28 -18.05
C VAL A 458 1.48 27.54 -19.23
N LEU A 459 0.77 26.45 -18.96
CA LEU A 459 0.13 25.61 -19.96
C LEU A 459 -1.22 26.22 -20.34
N ALA A 460 -1.20 27.11 -21.33
CA ALA A 460 -2.37 27.85 -21.76
C ALA A 460 -3.32 26.99 -22.62
N TYR A 461 -2.78 26.14 -23.49
CA TYR A 461 -3.56 25.13 -24.23
C TYR A 461 -2.64 23.99 -24.70
N GLY A 462 -2.92 22.76 -24.24
CA GLY A 462 -2.15 21.57 -24.59
C GLY A 462 -3.07 20.42 -25.01
N PRO A 463 -3.24 20.15 -26.32
CA PRO A 463 -4.14 19.10 -26.80
C PRO A 463 -3.62 17.67 -26.58
N GLY A 464 -2.34 17.50 -26.23
CA GLY A 464 -1.71 16.19 -26.02
C GLY A 464 -0.35 16.07 -26.69
N SER A 465 0.10 14.83 -26.86
CA SER A 465 1.36 14.44 -27.49
C SER A 465 1.14 13.58 -28.73
N ASP A 466 1.88 13.90 -29.79
CA ASP A 466 2.10 13.03 -30.95
C ASP A 466 3.28 12.05 -30.72
N ASP A 467 4.16 12.39 -29.77
CA ASP A 467 5.35 11.61 -29.40
C ASP A 467 5.48 11.55 -27.88
N ASP A 468 5.03 10.44 -27.29
CA ASP A 468 4.97 10.25 -25.85
C ASP A 468 6.36 10.11 -25.21
N GLU A 469 7.33 9.53 -25.92
CA GLU A 469 8.71 9.43 -25.43
C GLU A 469 9.34 10.82 -25.36
N ALA A 470 9.15 11.64 -26.40
CA ALA A 470 9.58 13.03 -26.40
C ALA A 470 8.88 13.84 -25.29
N ASN A 471 7.61 13.55 -24.99
CA ASN A 471 6.89 14.17 -23.89
C ASN A 471 7.53 13.86 -22.53
N LEU A 472 7.74 12.58 -22.21
CA LEU A 472 8.36 12.16 -20.94
C LEU A 472 9.78 12.72 -20.79
N GLN A 473 10.57 12.75 -21.86
CA GLN A 473 11.90 13.36 -21.85
C GLN A 473 11.84 14.86 -21.54
N ALA A 474 10.96 15.59 -22.21
CA ALA A 474 10.79 17.02 -22.00
C ALA A 474 10.27 17.34 -20.58
N ALA A 475 9.31 16.55 -20.09
CA ALA A 475 8.77 16.67 -18.74
C ALA A 475 9.88 16.45 -17.69
N ARG A 476 10.72 15.43 -17.84
CA ARG A 476 11.89 15.20 -16.96
C ARG A 476 12.88 16.37 -16.95
N LEU A 477 13.09 17.04 -18.09
CA LEU A 477 13.93 18.24 -18.16
C LEU A 477 13.34 19.39 -17.35
N VAL A 478 12.02 19.60 -17.42
CA VAL A 478 11.30 20.61 -16.61
C VAL A 478 11.47 20.33 -15.11
N ASN A 479 11.24 19.09 -14.68
CA ASN A 479 11.38 18.69 -13.28
C ASN A 479 12.82 18.89 -12.77
N LYS A 480 13.81 18.43 -13.55
CA LYS A 480 15.23 18.57 -13.23
C LYS A 480 15.70 20.03 -13.15
N ALA A 481 15.10 20.91 -13.94
CA ALA A 481 15.38 22.34 -13.91
C ALA A 481 14.73 23.07 -12.72
N GLY A 482 13.86 22.40 -11.95
CA GLY A 482 13.18 23.00 -10.80
C GLY A 482 12.14 24.05 -11.20
N LEU A 483 11.57 23.93 -12.41
CA LEU A 483 10.55 24.85 -12.91
C LEU A 483 9.18 24.49 -12.31
N GLY A 484 8.36 25.51 -12.04
CA GLY A 484 6.96 25.33 -11.71
C GLY A 484 6.09 25.19 -12.96
N THR A 485 4.90 24.63 -12.79
CA THR A 485 3.91 24.52 -13.86
C THR A 485 2.57 25.05 -13.37
N CYS A 486 1.80 25.63 -14.27
CA CYS A 486 0.44 26.02 -13.95
C CYS A 486 -0.49 25.97 -15.16
N VAL A 487 -1.79 25.78 -14.91
CA VAL A 487 -2.85 25.95 -15.92
C VAL A 487 -3.70 27.15 -15.53
N PRO A 488 -3.78 28.20 -16.37
CA PRO A 488 -4.48 29.44 -16.04
C PRO A 488 -6.01 29.29 -16.17
N GLU A 489 -6.76 30.34 -15.82
CA GLU A 489 -8.22 30.38 -16.04
C GLU A 489 -8.56 30.12 -17.51
N ASN A 490 -9.49 29.19 -17.75
CA ASN A 490 -9.90 28.71 -19.08
C ASN A 490 -8.76 28.08 -19.89
N GLY A 491 -7.64 27.72 -19.24
CA GLY A 491 -6.61 26.89 -19.84
C GLY A 491 -7.07 25.43 -19.88
N GLU A 492 -6.67 24.72 -20.93
CA GLU A 492 -7.05 23.33 -21.14
C GLU A 492 -5.82 22.49 -21.46
N ILE A 493 -5.63 21.41 -20.71
CA ILE A 493 -4.58 20.42 -20.96
C ILE A 493 -5.19 19.03 -21.07
N TYR A 494 -4.71 18.26 -22.03
CA TYR A 494 -5.22 16.95 -22.38
C TYR A 494 -4.07 15.97 -22.58
N SER A 495 -4.30 14.70 -22.28
CA SER A 495 -3.38 13.60 -22.62
C SER A 495 -1.95 13.87 -22.12
N GLY A 496 -0.91 13.69 -22.95
CA GLY A 496 0.48 13.96 -22.58
C GLY A 496 0.79 15.38 -22.07
N ALA A 497 -0.05 16.40 -22.34
CA ALA A 497 0.13 17.71 -21.73
C ALA A 497 -0.13 17.69 -20.21
N VAL A 498 -0.91 16.71 -19.72
CA VAL A 498 -1.10 16.44 -18.29
C VAL A 498 0.18 15.88 -17.67
N ASP A 499 0.87 14.96 -18.33
CA ASP A 499 2.18 14.47 -17.88
C ASP A 499 3.20 15.61 -17.80
N PHE A 500 3.23 16.47 -18.82
CA PHE A 500 4.10 17.64 -18.85
C PHE A 500 3.80 18.60 -17.69
N TYR A 501 2.52 18.85 -17.40
CA TYR A 501 2.09 19.65 -16.26
C TYR A 501 2.63 19.07 -14.94
N LEU A 502 2.56 17.75 -14.77
CA LEU A 502 2.93 17.09 -13.52
C LEU A 502 4.42 17.16 -13.20
N ALA A 503 5.27 17.46 -14.19
CA ALA A 503 6.70 17.66 -13.99
C ALA A 503 7.08 18.88 -13.14
N GLY A 504 6.18 19.85 -12.97
CA GLY A 504 6.47 21.04 -12.17
C GLY A 504 6.78 20.71 -10.71
N VAL A 505 7.82 21.33 -10.15
CA VAL A 505 8.16 21.16 -8.72
C VAL A 505 7.20 21.91 -7.79
N VAL A 506 6.48 22.89 -8.33
CA VAL A 506 5.31 23.54 -7.73
C VAL A 506 4.26 23.64 -8.83
N ARG A 507 3.08 23.05 -8.58
CA ARG A 507 2.00 22.88 -9.55
C ARG A 507 0.75 23.61 -9.09
N ARG A 508 0.14 24.43 -9.95
CA ARG A 508 -1.11 25.16 -9.66
C ARG A 508 -2.15 25.01 -10.77
N LEU A 509 -3.42 24.95 -10.41
CA LEU A 509 -4.55 24.95 -11.35
C LEU A 509 -5.49 26.10 -11.00
N ALA A 510 -5.94 26.84 -12.01
CA ALA A 510 -7.08 27.73 -11.83
C ALA A 510 -8.39 26.94 -11.70
N ASP A 511 -9.39 27.49 -11.01
CA ASP A 511 -10.69 26.83 -10.80
C ASP A 511 -11.38 26.42 -12.11
N SER A 512 -11.24 27.22 -13.18
CA SER A 512 -11.81 26.95 -14.50
C SER A 512 -10.87 26.18 -15.44
N ALA A 513 -9.71 25.73 -14.97
CA ALA A 513 -8.78 24.94 -15.78
C ALA A 513 -9.36 23.54 -16.07
N VAL A 514 -9.25 23.11 -17.32
CA VAL A 514 -9.65 21.76 -17.76
C VAL A 514 -8.42 20.86 -17.79
N VAL A 515 -8.54 19.68 -17.17
CA VAL A 515 -7.54 18.62 -17.20
C VAL A 515 -8.24 17.38 -17.72
N GLY A 516 -7.91 16.95 -18.93
CA GLY A 516 -8.51 15.78 -19.57
C GLY A 516 -7.52 14.62 -19.71
N VAL A 517 -7.94 13.43 -19.28
CA VAL A 517 -7.15 12.21 -19.31
C VAL A 517 -7.85 11.13 -20.13
N HIS A 518 -7.07 10.23 -20.74
CA HIS A 518 -7.55 9.04 -21.44
C HIS A 518 -6.39 8.03 -21.58
N SER A 519 -6.70 6.78 -21.91
CA SER A 519 -5.70 5.76 -22.21
C SER A 519 -4.86 6.14 -23.43
N TRP A 520 -3.56 5.86 -23.43
CA TRP A 520 -2.79 5.87 -24.67
C TRP A 520 -3.08 4.62 -25.51
N ALA A 521 -2.60 4.59 -26.77
CA ALA A 521 -2.65 3.41 -27.62
C ALA A 521 -1.34 3.22 -28.39
N THR A 522 -0.92 1.97 -28.58
CA THR A 522 0.24 1.63 -29.39
C THR A 522 -0.02 1.91 -30.88
N GLY A 523 1.05 1.91 -31.70
CA GLY A 523 0.94 2.04 -33.15
C GLY A 523 0.10 0.95 -33.85
N ASP A 524 -0.17 -0.16 -33.16
CA ASP A 524 -1.06 -1.24 -33.61
C ASP A 524 -2.51 -1.08 -33.09
N ASN A 525 -2.86 0.08 -32.53
CA ASN A 525 -4.13 0.42 -31.87
C ASN A 525 -4.47 -0.49 -30.67
N ILE A 526 -3.46 -0.97 -29.95
CA ILE A 526 -3.67 -1.64 -28.66
C ILE A 526 -3.70 -0.56 -27.59
N GLU A 527 -4.85 -0.37 -26.94
CA GLU A 527 -4.97 0.60 -25.85
C GLU A 527 -4.14 0.15 -24.65
N GLY A 528 -3.53 1.11 -23.94
CA GLY A 528 -2.81 0.86 -22.69
C GLY A 528 -3.70 0.13 -21.69
N ALA A 529 -4.98 0.49 -21.57
CA ALA A 529 -5.95 -0.20 -20.72
C ALA A 529 -6.21 -1.68 -21.10
N ALA A 530 -5.85 -2.10 -22.32
CA ALA A 530 -5.99 -3.47 -22.80
C ALA A 530 -4.71 -4.31 -22.63
N LEU A 531 -3.59 -3.68 -22.25
CA LEU A 531 -2.37 -4.38 -21.91
C LEU A 531 -2.43 -4.89 -20.46
N PRO A 532 -1.80 -6.03 -20.15
CA PRO A 532 -1.60 -6.47 -18.77
C PRO A 532 -0.88 -5.40 -17.95
N MET A 533 -1.21 -5.22 -16.67
CA MET A 533 -0.55 -4.19 -15.84
C MET A 533 0.97 -4.37 -15.71
N ASP A 534 1.48 -5.59 -15.90
CA ASP A 534 2.92 -5.89 -15.91
C ASP A 534 3.59 -5.72 -17.29
N ASP A 535 2.85 -5.28 -18.31
CA ASP A 535 3.40 -5.01 -19.63
C ASP A 535 4.47 -3.91 -19.52
N PRO A 536 5.69 -4.14 -20.04
CA PRO A 536 6.80 -3.20 -19.89
C PRO A 536 6.53 -1.83 -20.52
N GLN A 537 5.49 -1.69 -21.36
CA GLN A 537 5.07 -0.40 -21.92
C GLN A 537 4.46 0.54 -20.87
N HIS A 538 4.02 0.05 -19.71
CA HIS A 538 3.57 0.88 -18.59
C HIS A 538 4.73 1.52 -17.82
N GLN A 539 5.88 0.85 -17.77
CA GLN A 539 7.00 1.22 -16.90
C GLN A 539 7.53 2.65 -17.10
N PRO A 540 7.71 3.16 -18.33
CA PRO A 540 8.22 4.52 -18.53
C PRO A 540 7.37 5.62 -17.86
N TYR A 541 6.05 5.43 -17.82
CA TYR A 541 5.10 6.35 -17.18
C TYR A 541 5.10 6.20 -15.65
N LEU A 542 5.12 4.97 -15.15
CA LEU A 542 5.22 4.68 -13.72
C LEU A 542 6.51 5.24 -13.12
N ASP A 543 7.64 5.06 -13.80
CA ASP A 543 8.92 5.66 -13.44
C ASP A 543 8.82 7.19 -13.41
N PHE A 544 8.25 7.78 -14.46
CA PHE A 544 8.07 9.23 -14.54
C PHE A 544 7.20 9.77 -13.38
N TYR A 545 6.05 9.16 -13.08
CA TYR A 545 5.18 9.61 -11.99
C TYR A 545 5.85 9.48 -10.62
N ALA A 546 6.59 8.40 -10.40
CA ALA A 546 7.41 8.24 -9.19
C ALA A 546 8.49 9.35 -9.08
N GLU A 547 9.16 9.70 -10.19
CA GLU A 547 10.15 10.79 -10.24
C GLU A 547 9.54 12.15 -9.86
N VAL A 548 8.30 12.44 -10.31
CA VAL A 548 7.63 13.73 -10.09
C VAL A 548 6.70 13.77 -8.87
N GLY A 549 6.74 12.73 -8.03
CA GLY A 549 5.97 12.65 -6.78
C GLY A 549 4.46 12.55 -7.01
N VAL A 550 4.04 11.93 -8.10
CA VAL A 550 2.64 11.63 -8.41
C VAL A 550 2.37 10.16 -8.07
N PRO A 551 1.31 9.87 -7.29
CA PRO A 551 0.90 8.50 -7.00
C PRO A 551 0.70 7.63 -8.25
N ALA A 552 1.09 6.36 -8.18
CA ALA A 552 1.01 5.44 -9.31
C ALA A 552 -0.44 5.09 -9.71
N ASP A 553 -1.39 5.20 -8.78
CA ASP A 553 -2.83 5.06 -9.04
C ASP A 553 -3.35 6.08 -10.06
N PHE A 554 -2.76 7.28 -10.14
CA PHE A 554 -3.10 8.27 -11.16
C PHE A 554 -2.88 7.72 -12.57
N TYR A 555 -1.80 6.97 -12.81
CA TYR A 555 -1.53 6.35 -14.11
C TYR A 555 -2.62 5.33 -14.48
N TRP A 556 -2.97 4.47 -13.54
CA TRP A 556 -4.01 3.47 -13.78
C TRP A 556 -5.38 4.11 -13.97
N PHE A 557 -5.67 5.17 -13.22
CA PHE A 557 -6.85 5.99 -13.41
C PHE A 557 -6.93 6.57 -14.82
N THR A 558 -5.84 7.15 -15.37
CA THR A 558 -5.89 7.75 -16.72
C THR A 558 -6.22 6.71 -17.79
N LEU A 559 -5.73 5.48 -17.66
CA LEU A 559 -6.05 4.38 -18.57
C LEU A 559 -7.54 3.97 -18.50
N GLN A 560 -8.15 3.98 -17.31
CA GLN A 560 -9.53 3.54 -17.12
C GLN A 560 -10.57 4.65 -17.31
N ALA A 561 -10.16 5.92 -17.15
CA ALA A 561 -11.06 7.06 -17.15
C ALA A 561 -11.75 7.28 -18.53
N ALA A 562 -11.02 7.03 -19.62
CA ALA A 562 -11.57 7.04 -20.97
C ALA A 562 -10.72 6.19 -21.92
N PRO A 563 -11.32 5.56 -22.94
CA PRO A 563 -10.57 4.86 -23.99
C PRO A 563 -9.69 5.83 -24.78
N ALA A 564 -8.76 5.32 -25.58
CA ALA A 564 -7.80 6.17 -26.31
C ALA A 564 -8.42 7.16 -27.32
N ALA A 565 -9.63 6.88 -27.80
CA ALA A 565 -10.40 7.78 -28.65
C ALA A 565 -11.35 8.72 -27.87
N GLY A 566 -11.41 8.58 -26.54
CA GLY A 566 -12.26 9.35 -25.64
C GLY A 566 -11.49 10.41 -24.85
N MET A 567 -12.21 11.11 -23.99
CA MET A 567 -11.62 12.07 -23.05
C MET A 567 -12.46 12.12 -21.78
N TYR A 568 -11.80 12.00 -20.63
CA TYR A 568 -12.40 12.22 -19.33
C TYR A 568 -11.87 13.51 -18.71
N ASN A 569 -12.75 14.50 -18.53
CA ASN A 569 -12.38 15.73 -17.85
C ASN A 569 -12.44 15.52 -16.33
N MET A 570 -11.29 15.63 -15.67
CA MET A 570 -11.14 15.45 -14.24
C MET A 570 -12.02 16.41 -13.46
N THR A 571 -12.74 15.86 -12.48
CA THR A 571 -13.53 16.62 -11.51
C THR A 571 -12.62 17.35 -10.52
N ALA A 572 -13.21 18.26 -9.71
CA ALA A 572 -12.47 18.90 -8.63
C ALA A 572 -11.97 17.86 -7.59
N GLU A 573 -12.72 16.78 -7.38
CA GLU A 573 -12.37 15.69 -6.49
C GLU A 573 -11.17 14.90 -7.04
N ASP A 574 -11.18 14.52 -8.32
CA ASP A 574 -10.04 13.83 -8.94
C ASP A 574 -8.74 14.64 -8.83
N LYS A 575 -8.83 15.96 -9.04
CA LYS A 575 -7.67 16.87 -8.93
C LYS A 575 -7.06 16.88 -7.52
N VAL A 576 -7.90 16.75 -6.49
CA VAL A 576 -7.46 16.66 -5.08
C VAL A 576 -6.89 15.27 -4.79
N THR A 577 -7.61 14.20 -5.15
CA THR A 577 -7.22 12.80 -4.95
C THR A 577 -5.83 12.52 -5.49
N TYR A 578 -5.56 12.93 -6.73
CA TYR A 578 -4.28 12.66 -7.39
C TYR A 578 -3.24 13.77 -7.21
N LYS A 579 -3.48 14.70 -6.27
CA LYS A 579 -2.53 15.77 -5.88
C LYS A 579 -2.03 16.58 -7.08
N MET A 580 -2.96 16.98 -7.96
CA MET A 580 -2.62 17.76 -9.15
C MET A 580 -1.95 19.10 -8.79
N GLU A 581 -2.31 19.70 -7.65
CA GLU A 581 -1.66 20.90 -7.11
C GLU A 581 -0.68 20.58 -5.96
N SER A 582 0.35 21.41 -5.81
CA SER A 582 1.28 21.37 -4.67
C SER A 582 0.72 22.16 -3.48
N MET A 583 0.72 21.57 -2.27
CA MET A 583 0.29 22.21 -1.02
C MET A 583 1.34 23.14 -0.40
#